data_AF-A0A7S3I3T5-F1
#
_entry.id   AF-A0A7S3I3T5-F1
#
_cell.length_a   1.000
_cell.length_b   1.000
_cell.length_c   1.000
_cell.angle_alpha   90.00
_cell.angle_beta   90.00
_cell.angle_gamma   90.00
#
_symmetry.space_group_name_H-M   'P 1'
#
loop_
_entity.id
_entity.type
_entity.pdbx_description
1 polymer ?
#
loop_
_entity_poly.entity_id
_entity_poly.type
_entity_poly.pdbx_seq_one_letter_code
_entity_poly.pdbx_strand_id
1 'polypeptide(L)'
;MLHQALVLASLAAHAHAFEAQSLQDDAPTNSTSTGAADGIWTNHDWSDGTVGVNNGEPYGIEADLNRRILSSQVLMGTFPSDDVVNEQANVALVNSLFNEKQFQQAFPLGSPVYAYDDLLRAIAKFPMFCNEAPTNSHVSLTDTCKKELAALLAHIKYETGTLQARAQDGCSDPYQVKSSCNYFDSSAESLIYMPYASQ
;
A
#
# COMPACT_ATOMS: atom_id res chain seq x y z
N MET A 1 -11.64 27.62 52.45
CA MET A 1 -10.29 27.74 51.84
C MET A 1 -9.42 26.53 52.18
N LEU A 2 -9.90 25.31 51.91
CA LEU A 2 -9.18 24.06 52.22
C LEU A 2 -9.22 23.05 51.04
N HIS A 3 -9.93 23.37 49.96
CA HIS A 3 -10.05 22.52 48.77
C HIS A 3 -9.12 22.92 47.61
N GLN A 4 -8.46 24.08 47.67
CA GLN A 4 -7.48 24.49 46.63
C GLN A 4 -6.05 24.06 46.96
N ALA A 5 -5.74 23.67 48.20
CA ALA A 5 -4.40 23.24 48.59
C ALA A 5 -4.09 21.78 48.19
N LEU A 6 -5.10 20.94 47.92
CA LEU A 6 -4.89 19.51 47.65
C LEU A 6 -4.51 19.22 46.19
N VAL A 7 -4.87 20.08 45.24
CA VAL A 7 -4.60 19.85 43.81
C VAL A 7 -3.16 20.18 43.44
N LEU A 8 -2.53 21.13 44.15
CA LEU A 8 -1.12 21.52 43.90
C LEU A 8 -0.09 20.52 44.47
N ALA A 9 -0.48 19.60 45.35
CA ALA A 9 0.42 18.57 45.88
C ALA A 9 0.55 17.33 44.97
N SER A 10 -0.35 17.15 43.98
CA SER A 10 -0.32 16.01 43.05
C SER A 10 0.63 16.22 41.86
N LEU A 11 0.95 17.47 41.51
CA LEU A 11 1.80 17.78 40.35
C LEU A 11 3.32 17.70 40.60
N ALA A 12 3.77 17.47 41.83
CA ALA A 12 5.20 17.54 42.18
C ALA A 12 5.89 16.17 42.41
N ALA A 13 5.20 15.03 42.22
CA ALA A 13 5.72 13.71 42.62
C ALA A 13 6.12 12.76 41.47
N HIS A 14 6.10 13.16 40.20
CA HIS A 14 6.40 12.26 39.06
C HIS A 14 7.65 12.63 38.25
N ALA A 15 8.56 13.41 38.81
CA ALA A 15 9.78 13.83 38.12
C ALA A 15 11.05 13.29 38.77
N HIS A 16 11.22 11.97 38.90
CA HIS A 16 12.54 11.37 39.14
C HIS A 16 12.63 9.93 38.63
N ALA A 17 13.76 9.63 37.99
CA ALA A 17 14.27 8.32 37.54
C ALA A 17 13.76 7.78 36.19
N PHE A 18 14.22 8.38 35.09
CA PHE A 18 14.48 7.62 33.86
C PHE A 18 15.96 7.26 33.87
N GLU A 19 16.25 6.11 34.47
CA GLU A 19 17.56 5.48 34.47
C GLU A 19 17.78 4.90 33.07
N ALA A 20 18.83 5.37 32.39
CA ALA A 20 19.24 4.82 31.12
C ALA A 20 19.75 3.39 31.35
N GLN A 21 18.87 2.40 31.23
CA GLN A 21 19.30 1.03 31.01
C GLN A 21 19.90 0.98 29.61
N SER A 22 21.22 0.80 29.57
CA SER A 22 21.95 0.40 28.39
C SER A 22 21.26 -0.80 27.76
N LEU A 23 20.76 -0.65 26.53
CA LEU A 23 20.45 -1.78 25.68
C LEU A 23 21.77 -2.54 25.48
N GLN A 24 21.91 -3.65 26.20
CA GLN A 24 22.82 -4.71 25.79
C GLN A 24 22.26 -5.25 24.47
N ASP A 25 22.93 -4.90 23.38
CA ASP A 25 22.78 -5.59 22.09
C ASP A 25 23.32 -7.02 22.27
N ASP A 26 22.45 -7.94 22.68
CA ASP A 26 22.74 -9.36 22.58
C ASP A 26 22.70 -9.74 21.08
N ALA A 27 23.87 -9.70 20.45
CA ALA A 27 24.09 -10.28 19.14
C ALA A 27 23.61 -11.75 19.14
N PRO A 28 22.76 -12.17 18.18
CA PRO A 28 22.24 -13.53 18.19
C PRO A 28 23.38 -14.53 17.94
N THR A 29 23.62 -15.38 18.93
CA THR A 29 24.55 -16.51 18.86
C THR A 29 24.03 -17.57 17.89
N ASN A 30 24.87 -17.91 16.92
CA ASN A 30 24.80 -19.05 16.00
C ASN A 30 24.26 -20.33 16.66
N SER A 31 23.17 -20.91 16.13
CA SER A 31 22.78 -22.28 16.45
C SER A 31 22.15 -22.99 15.24
N THR A 32 22.46 -24.28 15.17
CA THR A 32 22.43 -25.20 14.03
C THR A 32 21.06 -25.66 13.52
N SER A 33 20.95 -25.68 12.18
CA SER A 33 20.06 -26.42 11.25
C SER A 33 19.01 -27.42 11.78
N THR A 34 17.80 -27.36 11.20
CA THR A 34 17.16 -28.49 10.47
C THR A 34 16.02 -28.00 9.55
N GLY A 35 16.27 -28.02 8.23
CA GLY A 35 15.35 -28.49 7.17
C GLY A 35 13.97 -27.86 7.00
N ALA A 36 13.90 -26.92 6.04
CA ALA A 36 12.75 -26.52 5.21
C ALA A 36 11.74 -25.51 5.79
N ALA A 37 12.15 -24.24 5.85
CA ALA A 37 11.26 -23.07 5.75
C ALA A 37 11.99 -21.81 5.22
N ASP A 38 13.12 -21.99 4.52
CA ASP A 38 14.20 -21.00 4.55
C ASP A 38 14.43 -20.46 3.12
N GLY A 39 14.19 -19.16 2.88
CA GLY A 39 14.44 -18.48 1.60
C GLY A 39 15.89 -18.60 1.10
N ILE A 40 16.12 -18.25 -0.19
CA ILE A 40 17.38 -18.47 -0.95
C ILE A 40 18.68 -18.00 -0.25
N TRP A 41 18.59 -17.10 0.74
CA TRP A 41 19.73 -16.50 1.46
C TRP A 41 19.81 -16.86 2.94
N THR A 42 19.00 -17.82 3.40
CA THR A 42 19.04 -18.25 4.79
C THR A 42 20.37 -18.90 5.14
N ASN A 43 20.91 -18.53 6.31
CA ASN A 43 22.26 -18.87 6.78
C ASN A 43 23.42 -18.14 6.07
N HIS A 44 23.15 -17.15 5.22
CA HIS A 44 24.18 -16.27 4.63
C HIS A 44 23.84 -14.82 4.98
N ASP A 45 23.84 -14.53 6.28
CA ASP A 45 23.68 -13.17 6.76
C ASP A 45 24.87 -12.33 6.33
N TRP A 46 24.60 -11.15 5.79
CA TRP A 46 25.61 -10.20 5.37
C TRP A 46 25.17 -8.81 5.80
N SER A 47 26.12 -8.00 6.28
CA SER A 47 25.89 -6.59 6.57
C SER A 47 27.16 -5.77 6.38
N ASP A 48 26.99 -4.52 5.96
CA ASP A 48 28.06 -3.52 5.89
C ASP A 48 28.00 -2.48 7.03
N GLY A 49 27.13 -2.69 8.02
CA GLY A 49 26.88 -1.76 9.11
C GLY A 49 25.91 -0.63 8.78
N THR A 50 25.25 -0.64 7.62
CA THR A 50 24.17 0.29 7.25
C THR A 50 22.95 -0.47 6.69
N VAL A 51 23.20 -1.49 5.87
CA VAL A 51 22.21 -2.42 5.33
C VAL A 51 22.65 -3.86 5.57
N GLY A 52 21.72 -4.80 5.49
CA GLY A 52 22.06 -6.21 5.57
C GLY A 52 20.94 -7.13 5.16
N VAL A 53 21.23 -8.43 5.21
CA VAL A 53 20.28 -9.53 5.08
C VAL A 53 20.40 -10.36 6.34
N ASN A 54 19.28 -10.57 7.04
CA ASN A 54 19.20 -11.42 8.22
C ASN A 54 18.14 -12.50 7.97
N ASN A 55 18.54 -13.76 8.01
CA ASN A 55 17.68 -14.91 7.73
C ASN A 55 16.90 -14.78 6.40
N GLY A 56 17.55 -14.23 5.38
CA GLY A 56 16.94 -14.00 4.07
C GLY A 56 16.04 -12.77 3.97
N GLU A 57 15.84 -12.00 5.05
CA GLU A 57 15.10 -10.74 5.03
C GLU A 57 16.07 -9.56 4.95
N PRO A 58 15.98 -8.70 3.92
CA PRO A 58 16.81 -7.51 3.84
C PRO A 58 16.32 -6.46 4.84
N TYR A 59 17.26 -5.79 5.52
CA TYR A 59 16.96 -4.75 6.50
C TYR A 59 17.89 -3.54 6.33
N GLY A 60 17.41 -2.36 6.73
CA GLY A 60 18.20 -1.15 6.88
C GLY A 60 18.26 -0.72 8.34
N ILE A 61 19.42 -0.26 8.81
CA ILE A 61 19.58 0.19 10.20
C ILE A 61 18.83 1.50 10.45
N GLU A 62 18.85 2.43 9.49
CA GLU A 62 18.07 3.66 9.57
C GLU A 62 16.64 3.43 9.07
N ALA A 63 15.66 4.07 9.71
CA ALA A 63 14.25 3.95 9.34
C ALA A 63 13.98 4.32 7.86
N ASP A 64 14.69 5.33 7.34
CA ASP A 64 14.56 5.77 5.96
C ASP A 64 15.15 4.76 4.96
N LEU A 65 16.26 4.11 5.31
CA LEU A 65 16.87 3.03 4.53
C LEU A 65 15.99 1.78 4.56
N ASN A 66 15.50 1.40 5.74
CA ASN A 66 14.61 0.27 5.89
C ASN A 66 13.32 0.47 5.09
N ARG A 67 12.75 1.68 5.12
CA ARG A 67 11.59 2.05 4.30
C ARG A 67 11.86 1.93 2.80
N ARG A 68 13.07 2.25 2.32
CA ARG A 68 13.45 2.06 0.90
C ARG A 68 13.61 0.59 0.53
N ILE A 69 14.20 -0.20 1.42
CA ILE A 69 14.37 -1.65 1.23
C ILE A 69 13.01 -2.36 1.19
N LEU A 70 12.12 -1.98 2.11
CA LEU A 70 10.75 -2.49 2.18
C LEU A 70 9.80 -1.79 1.21
N SER A 71 10.25 -0.73 0.52
CA SER A 71 9.43 -0.08 -0.48
C SER A 71 9.17 -1.04 -1.61
N SER A 72 7.93 -1.04 -2.06
CA SER A 72 7.48 -1.83 -3.20
C SER A 72 8.29 -1.44 -4.44
N GLN A 73 9.10 -2.37 -4.91
CA GLN A 73 9.70 -2.26 -6.22
C GLN A 73 8.65 -2.58 -7.29
N VAL A 74 8.81 -2.01 -8.48
CA VAL A 74 8.04 -2.42 -9.67
C VAL A 74 8.54 -3.82 -10.07
N LEU A 75 8.20 -4.83 -9.27
CA LEU A 75 8.55 -6.20 -9.55
C LEU A 75 7.68 -6.64 -10.73
N MET A 76 8.29 -6.78 -11.90
CA MET A 76 7.68 -7.50 -13.02
C MET A 76 7.50 -8.95 -12.55
N GLY A 77 6.26 -9.36 -12.28
CA GLY A 77 6.00 -10.65 -11.65
C GLY A 77 4.51 -10.94 -11.46
N THR A 78 4.23 -12.23 -11.24
CA THR A 78 2.92 -12.82 -11.01
C THR A 78 2.21 -12.15 -9.83
N PHE A 79 0.93 -11.82 -10.00
CA PHE A 79 0.10 -11.34 -8.89
C PHE A 79 -0.02 -12.43 -7.81
N PRO A 80 -0.12 -12.07 -6.52
CA PRO A 80 -0.41 -13.04 -5.47
C PRO A 80 -1.70 -13.81 -5.79
N SER A 81 -1.74 -15.10 -5.42
CA SER A 81 -2.97 -15.89 -5.56
C SER A 81 -4.09 -15.26 -4.70
N ASP A 82 -5.34 -15.51 -5.07
CA ASP A 82 -6.48 -14.93 -4.38
C ASP A 82 -6.51 -15.32 -2.88
N ASP A 83 -5.98 -16.49 -2.51
CA ASP A 83 -5.81 -16.91 -1.11
C ASP A 83 -4.87 -15.94 -0.35
N VAL A 84 -3.70 -15.63 -0.94
CA VAL A 84 -2.72 -14.72 -0.34
C VAL A 84 -3.28 -13.29 -0.25
N VAL A 85 -4.06 -12.85 -1.24
CA VAL A 85 -4.71 -11.54 -1.23
C VAL A 85 -5.69 -11.40 -0.06
N ASN A 86 -6.53 -12.40 0.15
CA ASN A 86 -7.59 -12.36 1.16
C ASN A 86 -7.08 -12.45 2.60
N GLU A 87 -5.86 -12.98 2.80
CA GLU A 87 -5.23 -13.08 4.13
C GLU A 87 -4.54 -11.79 4.59
N GLN A 88 -4.35 -10.79 3.71
CA GLN A 88 -3.65 -9.57 4.09
C GLN A 88 -4.55 -8.56 4.83
N ALA A 89 -4.01 -8.00 5.91
CA ALA A 89 -4.74 -7.06 6.77
C ALA A 89 -5.15 -5.76 6.06
N ASN A 90 -4.31 -5.22 5.18
CA ASN A 90 -4.61 -4.03 4.37
C ASN A 90 -5.75 -4.28 3.37
N VAL A 91 -5.74 -5.44 2.70
CA VAL A 91 -6.79 -5.84 1.75
C VAL A 91 -8.12 -6.01 2.49
N ALA A 92 -8.11 -6.72 3.63
CA ALA A 92 -9.30 -6.90 4.46
C ALA A 92 -9.88 -5.55 4.92
N LEU A 93 -9.02 -4.62 5.33
CA LEU A 93 -9.44 -3.27 5.73
C LEU A 93 -10.04 -2.50 4.56
N VAL A 94 -9.38 -2.46 3.39
CA VAL A 94 -9.92 -1.78 2.21
C VAL A 94 -11.26 -2.38 1.80
N ASN A 95 -11.38 -3.70 1.74
CA ASN A 95 -12.61 -4.38 1.35
C ASN A 95 -13.77 -4.10 2.33
N SER A 96 -13.47 -3.89 3.62
CA SER A 96 -14.46 -3.48 4.61
C SER A 96 -14.93 -2.02 4.46
N LEU A 97 -14.06 -1.14 3.95
CA LEU A 97 -14.31 0.30 3.80
C LEU A 97 -14.94 0.67 2.45
N PHE A 98 -14.53 -0.04 1.40
CA PHE A 98 -14.89 0.23 0.02
C PHE A 98 -15.01 -1.07 -0.76
N ASN A 99 -16.17 -1.71 -0.65
CA ASN A 99 -16.45 -3.00 -1.28
C ASN A 99 -16.74 -2.86 -2.79
N GLU A 100 -16.86 -4.01 -3.46
CA GLU A 100 -17.12 -4.08 -4.91
C GLU A 100 -18.36 -3.27 -5.35
N LYS A 101 -19.44 -3.32 -4.57
CA LYS A 101 -20.66 -2.56 -4.89
C LYS A 101 -20.39 -1.05 -4.87
N GLN A 102 -19.62 -0.57 -3.89
CA GLN A 102 -19.23 0.84 -3.83
C GLN A 102 -18.28 1.21 -4.98
N PHE A 103 -17.38 0.30 -5.38
CA PHE A 103 -16.52 0.48 -6.56
C PHE A 103 -17.36 0.64 -7.84
N GLN A 104 -18.30 -0.26 -8.11
CA GLN A 104 -19.19 -0.20 -9.26
C GLN A 104 -20.05 1.08 -9.26
N GLN A 105 -20.49 1.53 -8.08
CA GLN A 105 -21.22 2.80 -7.93
C GLN A 105 -20.35 4.04 -8.17
N ALA A 106 -19.08 4.00 -7.76
CA ALA A 106 -18.13 5.10 -7.96
C ALA A 106 -17.68 5.23 -9.41
N PHE A 107 -17.63 4.10 -10.13
CA PHE A 107 -17.16 3.96 -11.51
C PHE A 107 -18.17 3.22 -12.41
N PRO A 108 -19.39 3.77 -12.61
CA PRO A 108 -20.44 3.08 -13.36
C PRO A 108 -20.14 2.93 -14.86
N LEU A 109 -19.18 3.71 -15.39
CA LEU A 109 -18.73 3.67 -16.78
C LEU A 109 -17.34 3.03 -16.93
N GLY A 110 -16.84 2.37 -15.87
CA GLY A 110 -15.53 1.74 -15.87
C GLY A 110 -15.46 0.61 -16.90
N SER A 111 -14.35 0.51 -17.61
CA SER A 111 -14.08 -0.63 -18.50
C SER A 111 -13.87 -1.91 -17.70
N PRO A 112 -14.26 -3.08 -18.23
CA PRO A 112 -13.98 -4.38 -17.62
C PRO A 112 -12.49 -4.66 -17.35
N VAL A 113 -11.57 -3.94 -18.01
CA VAL A 113 -10.12 -4.03 -17.75
C VAL A 113 -9.75 -3.53 -16.35
N TYR A 114 -10.57 -2.67 -15.74
CA TYR A 114 -10.37 -2.19 -14.37
C TYR A 114 -11.35 -2.91 -13.43
N ALA A 115 -11.03 -4.15 -13.07
CA ALA A 115 -11.82 -4.94 -12.14
C ALA A 115 -11.49 -4.64 -10.67
N TYR A 116 -12.48 -4.81 -9.79
CA TYR A 116 -12.29 -4.61 -8.35
C TYR A 116 -11.31 -5.62 -7.74
N ASP A 117 -11.35 -6.88 -8.19
CA ASP A 117 -10.40 -7.90 -7.73
C ASP A 117 -8.95 -7.54 -8.09
N ASP A 118 -8.72 -6.90 -9.24
CA ASP A 118 -7.40 -6.43 -9.64
C ASP A 118 -6.93 -5.24 -8.81
N LEU A 119 -7.84 -4.39 -8.35
CA LEU A 119 -7.54 -3.37 -7.34
C LEU A 119 -7.09 -4.02 -6.02
N LEU A 120 -7.77 -5.07 -5.55
CA LEU A 120 -7.38 -5.79 -4.33
C LEU A 120 -6.04 -6.50 -4.47
N ARG A 121 -5.78 -7.15 -5.62
CA ARG A 121 -4.47 -7.74 -5.95
C ARG A 121 -3.37 -6.70 -6.00
N ALA A 122 -3.66 -5.51 -6.54
CA ALA A 122 -2.72 -4.41 -6.53
C ALA A 122 -2.42 -3.97 -5.09
N ILE A 123 -3.45 -3.74 -4.26
CA ILE A 123 -3.28 -3.38 -2.84
C ILE A 123 -2.46 -4.43 -2.08
N ALA A 124 -2.68 -5.72 -2.35
CA ALA A 124 -1.92 -6.81 -1.73
C ALA A 124 -0.40 -6.76 -2.02
N LYS A 125 0.00 -6.08 -3.11
CA LYS A 125 1.40 -5.86 -3.46
C LYS A 125 2.04 -4.70 -2.68
N PHE A 126 1.23 -3.83 -2.06
CA PHE A 126 1.66 -2.67 -1.31
C PHE A 126 1.18 -2.80 0.16
N PRO A 127 1.83 -3.64 1.00
CA PRO A 127 1.35 -3.97 2.34
C PRO A 127 1.28 -2.78 3.30
N MET A 128 1.99 -1.67 3.01
CA MET A 128 1.93 -0.44 3.80
C MET A 128 0.75 0.46 3.42
N PHE A 129 0.18 0.31 2.22
CA PHE A 129 -1.01 1.06 1.82
C PHE A 129 -2.17 0.66 2.72
N CYS A 130 -2.84 1.63 3.36
CA CYS A 130 -3.88 1.36 4.36
C CYS A 130 -3.41 0.55 5.59
N ASN A 131 -2.11 0.53 5.90
CA ASN A 131 -1.56 -0.19 7.07
C ASN A 131 -0.60 0.68 7.91
N GLU A 132 -0.54 1.99 7.62
CA GLU A 132 0.25 2.95 8.40
C GLU A 132 -0.66 4.03 8.98
N ALA A 133 -0.42 4.36 10.25
CA ALA A 133 -1.00 5.54 10.89
C ALA A 133 0.12 6.54 11.22
N PRO A 134 -0.10 7.85 11.11
CA PRO A 134 0.93 8.82 11.43
C PRO A 134 1.35 8.72 12.91
N THR A 135 2.65 8.62 13.17
CA THR A 135 3.23 8.34 14.50
C THR A 135 3.01 9.41 15.57
N ASN A 136 2.39 10.54 15.24
CA ASN A 136 2.10 11.64 16.18
C ASN A 136 0.70 12.23 15.94
N SER A 137 -0.26 11.42 15.49
CA SER A 137 -1.61 11.87 15.19
C SER A 137 -2.65 11.11 16.01
N HIS A 138 -3.73 11.79 16.38
CA HIS A 138 -4.92 11.17 17.00
C HIS A 138 -5.85 10.52 15.97
N VAL A 139 -5.42 10.40 14.71
CA VAL A 139 -6.23 9.82 13.62
C VAL A 139 -6.06 8.31 13.63
N SER A 140 -7.19 7.60 13.64
CA SER A 140 -7.21 6.13 13.59
C SER A 140 -6.64 5.60 12.27
N LEU A 141 -6.11 4.37 12.26
CA LEU A 141 -5.68 3.70 11.04
C LEU A 141 -6.79 3.68 9.98
N THR A 142 -8.02 3.38 10.40
CA THR A 142 -9.20 3.34 9.54
C THR A 142 -9.47 4.69 8.87
N ASP A 143 -9.37 5.80 9.60
CA ASP A 143 -9.62 7.13 9.04
C ASP A 143 -8.47 7.63 8.16
N THR A 144 -7.24 7.21 8.45
CA THR A 144 -6.09 7.41 7.57
C THR A 144 -6.29 6.65 6.26
N CYS A 145 -6.63 5.36 6.31
CA CYS A 145 -6.89 4.54 5.14
C CYS A 145 -8.03 5.09 4.27
N LYS A 146 -9.13 5.59 4.86
CA LYS A 146 -10.20 6.26 4.08
C LYS A 146 -9.67 7.44 3.26
N LYS A 147 -8.78 8.25 3.85
CA LYS A 147 -8.21 9.42 3.17
C LYS A 147 -7.23 9.00 2.08
N GLU A 148 -6.36 8.02 2.36
CA GLU A 148 -5.42 7.46 1.38
C GLU A 148 -6.15 6.87 0.18
N LEU A 149 -7.14 6.02 0.44
CA LEU A 149 -7.94 5.37 -0.59
C LEU A 149 -8.73 6.39 -1.42
N ALA A 150 -9.36 7.37 -0.77
CA ALA A 150 -10.09 8.42 -1.47
C ALA A 150 -9.16 9.28 -2.35
N ALA A 151 -7.97 9.63 -1.84
CA ALA A 151 -6.99 10.41 -2.60
C ALA A 151 -6.51 9.64 -3.84
N LEU A 152 -6.13 8.38 -3.69
CA LEU A 152 -5.70 7.53 -4.79
C LEU A 152 -6.79 7.38 -5.85
N LEU A 153 -8.02 7.02 -5.44
CA LEU A 153 -9.13 6.82 -6.36
C LEU A 153 -9.56 8.13 -7.05
N ALA A 154 -9.43 9.28 -6.39
CA ALA A 154 -9.68 10.58 -7.00
C ALA A 154 -8.68 10.88 -8.12
N HIS A 155 -7.39 10.61 -7.90
CA HIS A 155 -6.37 10.75 -8.94
C HIS A 155 -6.61 9.77 -10.10
N ILE A 156 -6.85 8.50 -9.80
CA ILE A 156 -7.19 7.49 -10.81
C ILE A 156 -8.39 7.94 -11.64
N LYS A 157 -9.45 8.43 -10.99
CA LYS A 157 -10.65 8.93 -11.68
C LYS A 157 -10.33 10.08 -12.64
N TYR A 158 -9.49 11.02 -12.23
CA TYR A 158 -9.09 12.14 -13.07
C TYR A 158 -8.24 11.69 -14.27
N GLU A 159 -7.18 10.93 -14.03
CA GLU A 159 -6.22 10.52 -15.08
C GLU A 159 -6.84 9.58 -16.12
N THR A 160 -7.73 8.69 -15.68
CA THR A 160 -8.35 7.68 -16.56
C THR A 160 -9.68 8.12 -17.18
N GLY A 161 -10.23 9.25 -16.76
CA GLY A 161 -11.59 9.64 -17.16
C GLY A 161 -12.66 8.72 -16.57
N THR A 162 -12.59 8.43 -15.26
CA THR A 162 -13.51 7.54 -14.54
C THR A 162 -13.39 6.07 -14.95
N LEU A 163 -12.16 5.57 -15.04
CA LEU A 163 -11.83 4.19 -15.42
C LEU A 163 -12.39 3.79 -16.80
N GLN A 164 -12.72 4.76 -17.63
CA GLN A 164 -13.08 4.46 -19.01
C GLN A 164 -11.83 3.91 -19.70
N ALA A 165 -11.98 2.80 -20.44
CA ALA A 165 -10.91 2.40 -21.33
C ALA A 165 -10.76 3.51 -22.36
N ARG A 166 -9.71 4.32 -22.20
CA ARG A 166 -9.27 5.16 -23.30
C ARG A 166 -8.67 4.21 -24.32
N ALA A 167 -9.44 3.86 -25.35
CA ALA A 167 -8.83 3.80 -26.67
C ALA A 167 -8.05 5.12 -26.78
N GLN A 168 -6.77 5.06 -27.16
CA GLN A 168 -6.05 6.28 -27.50
C GLN A 168 -6.88 6.98 -28.58
N ASP A 169 -7.66 7.99 -28.17
CA ASP A 169 -8.55 8.75 -29.03
C ASP A 169 -7.65 9.48 -30.02
N GLY A 170 -7.32 8.80 -31.11
CA GLY A 170 -6.34 9.26 -32.08
C GLY A 170 -4.93 9.32 -31.52
N CYS A 171 -4.06 8.43 -32.01
CA CYS A 171 -2.63 8.71 -32.14
C CYS A 171 -2.45 10.11 -32.77
N SER A 172 -2.32 11.12 -31.92
CA SER A 172 -2.14 12.54 -32.25
C SER A 172 -0.93 13.08 -31.49
N ASP A 173 0.03 12.21 -31.19
CA ASP A 173 1.39 12.66 -30.94
C ASP A 173 1.97 13.11 -32.30
N PRO A 174 2.40 14.37 -32.47
CA PRO A 174 3.08 14.81 -33.69
C PRO A 174 4.42 14.11 -33.94
N TYR A 175 4.91 13.27 -33.01
CA TYR A 175 6.19 12.57 -33.10
C TYR A 175 6.12 11.04 -33.20
N GLN A 176 4.94 10.41 -33.25
CA GLN A 176 4.85 8.94 -33.33
C GLN A 176 4.50 8.42 -34.73
N VAL A 177 5.33 7.49 -35.19
CA VAL A 177 5.17 6.75 -36.45
C VAL A 177 3.94 5.84 -36.32
N LYS A 178 2.98 5.97 -37.25
CA LYS A 178 1.65 5.30 -37.29
C LYS A 178 1.62 3.75 -37.24
N SER A 179 2.74 3.06 -37.01
CA SER A 179 2.81 1.59 -37.10
C SER A 179 2.63 0.84 -35.77
N SER A 180 2.42 1.53 -34.64
CA SER A 180 2.27 0.89 -33.32
C SER A 180 0.89 1.03 -32.68
N CYS A 181 -0.09 1.66 -33.38
CA CYS A 181 -1.47 1.75 -32.91
C CYS A 181 -2.25 0.45 -33.22
N ASN A 182 -1.75 -0.71 -32.78
CA ASN A 182 -2.47 -1.98 -32.85
C ASN A 182 -3.04 -2.31 -31.47
N TYR A 183 -4.32 -1.97 -31.32
CA TYR A 183 -5.18 -2.32 -30.21
C TYR A 183 -5.55 -3.81 -30.29
N PHE A 184 -5.53 -4.53 -29.16
CA PHE A 184 -6.18 -5.83 -29.00
C PHE A 184 -7.69 -5.59 -28.96
N ASP A 185 -8.34 -5.44 -30.12
CA ASP A 185 -9.78 -5.70 -30.25
C ASP A 185 -9.94 -7.14 -30.76
N SER A 186 -10.57 -8.01 -29.97
CA SER A 186 -11.11 -9.27 -30.49
C SER A 186 -12.62 -9.38 -30.34
N SER A 187 -13.34 -8.30 -30.01
CA SER A 187 -14.80 -8.31 -30.02
C SER A 187 -15.41 -6.91 -29.93
N ALA A 188 -15.34 -6.16 -31.02
CA ALA A 188 -16.44 -5.28 -31.40
C ALA A 188 -17.70 -6.14 -31.59
N GLU A 189 -18.74 -5.88 -30.80
CA GLU A 189 -20.15 -5.87 -31.25
C GLU A 189 -21.08 -5.57 -30.06
N SER A 190 -21.44 -4.29 -29.89
CA SER A 190 -22.81 -3.89 -29.54
C SER A 190 -22.91 -2.37 -29.57
N LEU A 191 -23.44 -1.90 -30.69
CA LEU A 191 -23.89 -0.54 -30.94
C LEU A 191 -24.95 -0.13 -29.91
N ILE A 192 -24.70 0.93 -29.14
CA ILE A 192 -25.78 1.80 -28.65
C ILE A 192 -25.44 3.26 -28.99
N TYR A 193 -26.42 3.88 -29.62
CA TYR A 193 -26.40 5.09 -30.40
C TYR A 193 -27.15 6.19 -29.63
N MET A 194 -26.61 7.42 -29.69
CA MET A 194 -27.24 8.76 -29.51
C MET A 194 -27.44 9.37 -28.11
N PRO A 195 -27.71 10.69 -28.02
CA PRO A 195 -26.95 11.81 -28.60
C PRO A 195 -26.76 12.98 -27.59
N TYR A 196 -25.93 13.94 -28.00
CA TYR A 196 -25.85 15.31 -27.47
C TYR A 196 -27.23 15.98 -27.30
N ALA A 197 -27.45 16.66 -26.18
CA ALA A 197 -28.48 17.68 -26.03
C ALA A 197 -27.85 18.97 -25.49
N SER A 198 -27.65 19.94 -26.38
CA SER A 198 -27.42 21.34 -26.05
C SER A 198 -28.75 22.07 -26.02
N GLN A 199 -29.05 22.74 -24.92
CA GLN A 199 -29.75 24.04 -24.89
C GLN A 199 -29.13 24.87 -23.77
#